data_AF-A0A7K1AQ70-F1
#
_entry.id   AF-A0A7K1AQ70-F1
#
_cell.length_a   1.000
_cell.length_b   1.000
_cell.length_c   1.000
_cell.angle_alpha   90.00
_cell.angle_beta   90.00
_cell.angle_gamma   90.00
#
_symmetry.space_group_name_H-M   'P 1'
#
loop_
_entity.id
_entity.type
_entity.pdbx_description
1 polymer ?
#
loop_
_entity_poly.entity_id
_entity_poly.type
_entity_poly.pdbx_seq_one_letter_code
_entity_poly.pdbx_strand_id
1 'polypeptide(L)'
;MFFDFGAGEIIGLALLAMILLGPDKLPQFALDAAKFVKKIRSFATTATNELKENLGPGFEDLQPSDLRPKTFIKKQISNVLDEDEIRSKKSSSKIDPDLL
;
A
#
# COMPACT_ATOMS: atom_id res chain seq x y z
N MET A 1 4.90 -26.21 1.71
CA MET A 1 5.07 -26.41 0.27
C MET A 1 6.05 -25.40 -0.36
N PHE A 2 6.26 -24.19 0.18
CA PHE A 2 7.30 -23.26 -0.35
C PHE A 2 8.68 -23.38 0.33
N PHE A 3 8.79 -24.19 1.39
CA PHE A 3 10.04 -24.35 2.15
C PHE A 3 10.93 -25.49 1.64
N ASP A 4 10.49 -26.24 0.62
CA ASP A 4 11.28 -27.28 -0.05
C ASP A 4 12.31 -26.68 -1.03
N PHE A 5 12.36 -25.34 -1.14
CA PHE A 5 13.26 -24.61 -2.02
C PHE A 5 14.71 -24.66 -1.55
N GLY A 6 15.42 -25.71 -1.97
CA GLY A 6 16.81 -25.95 -1.65
C GLY A 6 17.80 -25.22 -2.56
N ALA A 7 19.09 -25.28 -2.21
CA ALA A 7 20.17 -24.68 -3.00
C ALA A 7 20.20 -25.16 -4.46
N GLY A 8 19.81 -26.42 -4.72
CA GLY A 8 19.73 -26.97 -6.08
C GLY A 8 18.65 -26.31 -6.94
N GLU A 9 17.50 -25.96 -6.36
CA GLU A 9 16.40 -25.33 -7.07
C GLU A 9 16.72 -23.86 -7.41
N ILE A 10 17.41 -23.15 -6.51
CA ILE A 10 17.98 -21.81 -6.78
C ILE A 10 18.89 -21.87 -8.01
N ILE A 11 19.82 -22.84 -8.04
CA ILE A 11 20.76 -23.01 -9.16
C ILE A 11 20.01 -23.36 -10.45
N GLY A 12 19.00 -24.22 -10.37
CA GLY A 12 18.13 -24.57 -11.50
C GLY A 12 17.42 -23.35 -12.09
N LEU A 13 16.84 -22.50 -11.25
CA LEU A 13 16.21 -21.25 -11.72
C LEU A 13 17.23 -20.26 -12.30
N ALA A 14 18.43 -20.16 -11.74
CA ALA A 14 19.48 -19.30 -12.27
C ALA A 14 19.93 -19.74 -13.68
N LEU A 15 20.11 -21.05 -13.88
CA LEU A 15 20.38 -21.65 -15.19
C LEU A 15 19.24 -21.39 -16.17
N LEU A 16 17.99 -21.62 -15.74
CA LEU A 16 16.81 -21.35 -16.57
C LEU A 16 16.75 -19.87 -16.99
N ALA A 17 16.95 -18.95 -16.05
CA ALA A 17 17.01 -17.52 -16.33
C ALA A 17 18.13 -17.16 -17.32
N MET A 18 19.31 -17.77 -17.18
CA MET A 18 20.41 -17.60 -18.15
C MET A 18 20.05 -18.13 -19.54
N ILE A 19 19.32 -19.24 -19.66
CA ILE A 19 18.90 -19.77 -20.96
C ILE A 19 17.86 -18.87 -21.63
N LEU A 20 16.89 -18.37 -20.86
CA LEU A 20 15.81 -17.55 -21.41
C LEU A 20 16.27 -16.14 -21.80
N LEU A 21 17.07 -15.49 -20.96
CA LEU A 21 17.48 -14.09 -21.17
C LEU A 21 18.89 -13.97 -21.80
N GLY A 22 19.75 -14.95 -21.56
CA GLY A 22 21.18 -14.90 -21.86
C GLY A 22 22.03 -14.47 -20.64
N PRO A 23 23.18 -15.11 -20.39
CA PRO A 23 24.03 -14.80 -19.23
C PRO A 23 24.58 -13.37 -19.25
N ASP A 24 24.87 -12.83 -20.43
CA ASP A 24 25.39 -11.46 -20.58
C ASP A 24 24.33 -10.38 -20.33
N LYS A 25 23.07 -10.72 -20.57
CA LYS A 25 21.94 -9.78 -20.47
C LYS A 25 21.32 -9.79 -19.08
N LEU A 26 21.37 -10.92 -18.38
CA LEU A 26 20.82 -11.10 -17.03
C LEU A 26 21.23 -9.97 -16.04
N PRO A 27 22.52 -9.59 -15.90
CA PRO A 27 22.89 -8.51 -14.98
C PRO A 27 22.32 -7.14 -15.41
N GLN A 28 22.25 -6.87 -16.71
CA GLN A 28 21.66 -5.63 -17.23
C GLN A 28 20.15 -5.58 -16.95
N PHE A 29 19.43 -6.67 -17.21
CA PHE A 29 17.99 -6.81 -16.92
C PHE A 29 17.68 -6.63 -15.43
N ALA A 30 18.51 -7.20 -14.54
CA ALA A 30 18.33 -7.05 -13.10
C ALA A 30 18.48 -5.57 -12.67
N LEU A 31 19.47 -4.86 -13.22
CA LEU A 31 19.67 -3.43 -12.96
C LEU A 31 18.49 -2.59 -13.47
N ASP A 32 17.99 -2.89 -14.65
CA ASP A 32 16.88 -2.15 -15.24
C ASP A 32 15.56 -2.40 -14.50
N ALA A 33 15.30 -3.64 -14.07
CA ALA A 33 14.19 -3.96 -13.18
C ALA A 33 14.29 -3.21 -11.84
N ALA A 34 15.47 -3.18 -11.23
CA ALA A 34 15.68 -2.44 -9.98
C ALA A 34 15.44 -0.93 -10.17
N LYS A 35 15.94 -0.34 -11.26
CA LYS A 35 15.67 1.07 -11.61
C LYS A 35 14.19 1.32 -11.85
N PHE A 36 13.50 0.42 -12.53
CA PHE A 36 12.07 0.52 -12.81
C PHE A 36 11.25 0.51 -11.51
N VAL A 37 11.53 -0.43 -10.61
CA VAL A 37 10.90 -0.48 -9.28
C VAL A 37 11.17 0.80 -8.48
N LYS A 38 12.41 1.30 -8.50
CA LYS A 38 12.77 2.57 -7.84
C LYS A 38 11.98 3.75 -8.41
N LYS A 39 11.83 3.82 -9.73
CA LYS A 39 11.03 4.85 -10.41
C LYS A 39 9.57 4.77 -10.00
N ILE A 40 8.94 3.60 -10.05
CA ILE A 40 7.55 3.40 -9.62
C ILE A 40 7.37 3.87 -8.17
N ARG A 41 8.27 3.45 -7.27
CA ARG A 41 8.22 3.87 -5.87
C ARG A 41 8.34 5.38 -5.73
N SER A 42 9.26 6.01 -6.47
CA SER A 42 9.42 7.47 -6.47
C SER A 42 8.16 8.18 -6.95
N PHE A 43 7.55 7.73 -8.05
CA PHE A 43 6.32 8.30 -8.56
C PHE A 43 5.16 8.18 -7.57
N ALA A 44 5.00 7.01 -6.95
CA ALA A 44 3.99 6.82 -5.91
C ALA A 44 4.21 7.79 -4.74
N THR A 45 5.43 7.92 -4.23
CA THR A 45 5.74 8.85 -3.14
C THR A 45 5.50 10.31 -3.54
N THR A 46 5.94 10.73 -4.72
CA THR A 46 5.75 12.11 -5.21
C THR A 46 4.26 12.44 -5.36
N ALA A 47 3.49 11.56 -6.00
CA ALA A 47 2.05 11.75 -6.15
C ALA A 47 1.35 11.81 -4.77
N THR A 48 1.71 10.94 -3.82
CA THR A 48 1.16 11.01 -2.46
C THR A 48 1.49 12.33 -1.77
N ASN A 49 2.72 12.83 -1.93
CA ASN A 49 3.13 14.11 -1.35
C ASN A 49 2.35 15.29 -1.97
N GLU A 50 2.21 15.33 -3.30
CA GLU A 50 1.44 16.36 -4.00
C GLU A 50 -0.04 16.35 -3.58
N LEU A 51 -0.63 15.16 -3.43
CA LEU A 51 -2.00 15.01 -2.93
C LEU A 51 -2.14 15.52 -1.50
N LYS A 52 -1.17 15.22 -0.62
CA LYS A 52 -1.15 15.68 0.76
C LYS A 52 -1.02 17.21 0.87
N GLU A 53 -0.20 17.81 0.02
CA GLU A 53 0.03 19.26 0.01
C GLU A 53 -1.16 20.05 -0.56
N ASN A 54 -1.91 19.49 -1.53
CA ASN A 54 -2.98 20.22 -2.22
C ASN A 54 -4.40 19.95 -1.71
N LEU A 55 -4.67 18.83 -1.03
CA LEU A 55 -6.05 18.44 -0.64
C LEU A 55 -6.43 18.75 0.83
N GLY A 56 -5.50 19.16 1.69
CA GLY A 56 -5.82 19.60 3.05
C GLY A 56 -6.22 18.48 4.05
N PRO A 57 -6.62 18.86 5.28
CA PRO A 57 -6.69 17.97 6.45
C PRO A 57 -7.72 16.85 6.22
N GLY A 58 -7.23 15.61 6.14
CA GLY A 58 -7.98 14.43 5.70
C GLY A 58 -7.09 13.41 4.95
N PHE A 59 -5.96 13.87 4.40
CA PHE A 59 -4.96 13.05 3.72
C PHE A 59 -3.57 13.08 4.40
N GLU A 60 -3.44 13.78 5.54
CA GLU A 60 -2.18 13.93 6.29
C GLU A 60 -1.62 12.61 6.83
N ASP A 61 -2.47 11.61 7.05
CA ASP A 61 -2.13 10.31 7.63
C ASP A 61 -1.81 9.21 6.60
N LEU A 62 -1.72 9.55 5.31
CA LEU A 62 -1.35 8.58 4.28
C LEU A 62 0.16 8.34 4.28
N GLN A 63 0.59 7.33 5.04
CA GLN A 63 1.97 6.86 4.98
C GLN A 63 2.21 6.02 3.72
N PRO A 64 3.37 6.17 3.04
CA PRO A 64 3.74 5.35 1.88
C PRO A 64 3.78 3.82 2.17
N SER A 65 3.90 3.44 3.44
CA SER A 65 3.83 2.06 3.93
C SER A 65 2.40 1.47 3.93
N ASP A 66 1.36 2.31 3.81
CA ASP A 66 -0.05 1.93 3.88
C ASP A 66 -0.72 1.77 2.49
N LEU A 67 0.08 1.81 1.42
CA LEU A 67 -0.34 1.56 0.04
C LEU A 67 -0.60 0.07 -0.26
N ARG A 68 -1.10 -0.70 0.72
CA ARG A 68 -1.79 -1.96 0.42
C ARG A 68 -3.26 -1.61 0.17
N PRO A 69 -3.83 -1.90 -1.02
CA PRO A 69 -5.18 -1.44 -1.38
C PRO A 69 -6.24 -1.88 -0.35
N LYS A 70 -6.03 -3.02 0.31
CA LYS A 70 -6.91 -3.52 1.37
C LYS A 70 -6.84 -2.73 2.68
N THR A 71 -5.70 -2.17 3.07
CA THR A 71 -5.56 -1.39 4.31
C THR A 71 -5.99 0.05 4.13
N PHE A 72 -5.72 0.64 2.96
CA PHE A 72 -6.19 1.98 2.58
C PHE A 72 -7.72 2.07 2.56
N ILE A 73 -8.41 1.12 1.91
CA ILE A 73 -9.87 1.06 1.89
C ILE A 73 -10.42 0.81 3.29
N LYS A 74 -9.78 -0.06 4.09
CA LYS A 74 -10.21 -0.34 5.46
C LYS A 74 -10.16 0.90 6.34
N LYS A 75 -9.09 1.72 6.25
CA LYS A 75 -8.96 2.97 7.02
C LYS A 75 -9.97 4.03 6.59
N GLN A 76 -10.26 4.14 5.29
CA GLN A 76 -11.25 5.09 4.80
C GLN A 76 -12.68 4.70 5.14
N ILE A 77 -12.99 3.40 5.11
CA ILE A 77 -14.31 2.91 5.53
C ILE A 77 -14.44 2.98 7.05
N SER A 78 -13.39 2.69 7.84
CA SER A 78 -13.45 2.81 9.30
C SER A 78 -13.60 4.26 9.76
N ASN A 79 -12.87 5.22 9.17
CA ASN A 79 -13.01 6.63 9.54
C ASN A 79 -14.42 7.18 9.25
N VAL A 80 -15.04 6.78 8.12
CA VAL A 80 -16.42 7.18 7.80
C VAL A 80 -17.42 6.51 8.76
N LEU A 81 -17.21 5.23 9.08
CA LEU A 81 -18.10 4.49 9.98
C LEU A 81 -18.01 4.99 11.44
N ASP A 82 -16.81 5.37 11.88
CA ASP A 82 -16.59 5.97 13.20
C ASP A 82 -17.20 7.37 13.30
N GLU A 83 -17.19 8.18 12.24
CA GLU A 83 -17.89 9.48 12.19
C GLU A 83 -19.42 9.33 12.33
N ASP A 84 -20.00 8.28 11.73
CA ASP A 84 -21.44 7.99 11.83
C ASP A 84 -21.83 7.49 13.24
N GLU A 85 -21.00 6.66 13.89
CA GLU A 85 -21.24 6.22 15.28
C GLU A 85 -21.14 7.36 16.30
N ILE A 86 -20.20 8.28 16.14
CA ILE A 86 -20.04 9.44 17.04
C ILE A 86 -21.24 10.40 16.92
N ARG A 87 -21.80 10.58 15.72
CA ARG A 87 -22.99 11.41 15.49
C ARG A 87 -24.27 10.77 16.03
N SER A 88 -24.42 9.45 15.88
CA SER A 88 -25.60 8.73 16.40
C SER A 88 -25.63 8.73 17.93
N LYS A 89 -24.49 8.53 18.59
CA LYS A 89 -24.39 8.50 20.06
C LYS A 89 -24.65 9.87 20.70
N LYS A 90 -24.28 10.97 20.03
CA LYS A 90 -24.52 12.35 20.51
C LYS A 90 -25.98 12.80 20.36
N SER A 91 -26.72 12.22 19.40
CA SER A 91 -28.15 12.47 19.21
C SER A 91 -29.02 11.77 20.26
N SER A 92 -28.57 10.63 20.80
CA SER A 92 -29.35 9.85 21.77
C SER A 92 -29.33 10.41 23.20
N SER A 93 -28.39 11.30 23.54
CA SER A 93 -28.18 11.77 24.92
C SER A 93 -28.78 13.15 25.23
N LYS A 94 -29.66 13.68 24.38
CA LYS A 94 -30.29 15.00 24.54
C LYS A 94 -31.82 15.00 24.65
N ILE A 95 -32.44 13.83 24.79
CA ILE A 95 -33.88 13.77 25.05
C ILE A 95 -34.06 13.63 26.55
N ASP A 96 -33.87 14.74 27.28
CA ASP A 96 -34.41 14.87 28.64
C ASP A 96 -35.90 15.21 28.49
N PRO A 97 -36.83 14.34 28.93
CA PRO A 97 -38.25 14.63 28.95
C PRO A 97 -38.59 15.38 30.25
N ASP A 98 -38.11 16.62 30.37
CA ASP A 98 -38.46 17.54 31.47
C ASP A 98 -39.40 18.66 30.99
N LEU A 99 -40.33 18.30 30.10
CA LEU A 99 -41.46 19.14 29.69
C LEU A 99 -42.70 18.26 29.54
N LEU A 100 -43.40 18.01 30.65
CA LEU A 100 -44.87 17.95 30.77
C LEU A 100 -45.27 17.96 32.26
#